data_AF-A0A9E8SGK2-F1
#
_entry.id   AF-A0A9E8SGK2-F1
#
_cell.length_a   1.000
_cell.length_b   1.000
_cell.length_c   1.000
_cell.angle_alpha   90.00
_cell.angle_beta   90.00
_cell.angle_gamma   90.00
#
_symmetry.space_group_name_H-M   'P 1'
#
loop_
_entity.id
_entity.type
_entity.pdbx_description
1 polymer ?
#
loop_
_entity_poly.entity_id
_entity_poly.type
_entity_poly.pdbx_seq_one_letter_code
_entity_poly.pdbx_strand_id
1 'polypeptide(L)'
;MQPDGWSVQPISIVCRFAPDADLDLATGTPVGDEGHYLYILNEAANWDYRTTKSLLFSIWQRPWGHSWLILESPRDRLEFGHTGDLGHSKPRYHDGVFQRIREGHPNPIAYLWQTMSDGRFQTGKPNRPPSFVWRMPITRRRYQLIHEYVMQRNYDQFGVRSNNCTDMVIEAAALAGINLIHRIRLTLPPETKVWGRTARVWTDPQYGILEYGTPDVLETDLRQLARLGIGSDATEWYLAWKR
;
A
#
# COMPACT_ATOMS: atom_id res chain seq x y z
N MET A 1 -24.22 2.75 0.03
CA MET A 1 -24.22 1.81 1.17
C MET A 1 -24.88 0.53 0.69
N GLN A 2 -24.24 -0.62 0.86
CA GLN A 2 -24.78 -1.93 0.46
C GLN A 2 -25.89 -2.37 1.45
N PRO A 3 -26.76 -3.32 1.09
CA PRO A 3 -27.87 -3.78 1.95
C PRO A 3 -27.43 -4.32 3.32
N ASP A 4 -26.18 -4.74 3.44
CA ASP A 4 -25.56 -5.24 4.68
C ASP A 4 -24.94 -4.12 5.55
N GLY A 5 -25.13 -2.85 5.18
CA GLY A 5 -24.61 -1.67 5.88
C GLY A 5 -23.16 -1.31 5.55
N TRP A 6 -22.48 -2.10 4.70
CA TRP A 6 -21.10 -1.86 4.34
C TRP A 6 -20.92 -0.96 3.11
N SER A 7 -19.74 -0.40 2.94
CA SER A 7 -19.29 0.19 1.67
C SER A 7 -17.78 0.23 1.57
N VAL A 8 -17.27 0.04 0.36
CA VAL A 8 -15.86 0.28 -0.01
C VAL A 8 -15.82 1.36 -1.07
N GLN A 9 -15.01 2.39 -0.87
CA GLN A 9 -14.84 3.47 -1.83
C GLN A 9 -13.35 3.82 -1.95
N PRO A 10 -12.79 3.95 -3.16
CA PRO A 10 -11.46 4.53 -3.32
C PRO A 10 -11.50 5.99 -2.87
N ILE A 11 -10.43 6.45 -2.24
CA ILE A 11 -10.26 7.86 -1.89
C ILE A 11 -9.57 8.55 -3.07
N SER A 12 -10.27 9.49 -3.71
CA SER A 12 -9.73 10.24 -4.84
C SER A 12 -8.66 11.24 -4.40
N ILE A 13 -7.75 11.54 -5.32
CA ILE A 13 -6.83 12.67 -5.20
C ILE A 13 -7.35 13.84 -6.04
N VAL A 14 -7.10 15.05 -5.58
CA VAL A 14 -7.53 16.28 -6.29
C VAL A 14 -6.54 16.65 -7.40
N CYS A 15 -5.24 16.45 -7.16
CA CYS A 15 -4.18 16.79 -8.10
C CYS A 15 -3.21 15.62 -8.29
N ARG A 16 -2.87 15.31 -9.55
CA ARG A 16 -1.96 14.21 -9.88
C ARG A 16 -0.49 14.52 -9.55
N PHE A 17 -0.07 15.75 -9.78
CA PHE A 17 1.30 16.18 -9.56
C PHE A 17 1.39 17.09 -8.34
N ALA A 18 2.52 17.00 -7.64
CA ALA A 18 2.86 17.98 -6.62
C ALA A 18 3.09 19.37 -7.27
N PRO A 19 2.86 20.48 -6.55
CA PRO A 19 3.07 21.82 -7.12
C PRO A 19 4.49 22.08 -7.62
N ASP A 20 5.47 21.34 -7.08
CA ASP A 20 6.88 21.42 -7.41
C ASP A 20 7.36 20.31 -8.34
N ALA A 21 6.45 19.52 -8.94
CA ALA A 21 6.81 18.39 -9.79
C ALA A 21 7.69 18.83 -10.99
N ASP A 22 8.73 18.05 -11.26
CA ASP A 22 9.63 18.27 -12.39
C ASP A 22 8.96 17.75 -13.67
N LEU A 23 8.26 18.65 -14.38
CA LEU A 23 7.50 18.32 -15.59
C LEU A 23 8.08 19.03 -16.82
N ASP A 24 8.05 18.34 -17.96
CA ASP A 24 8.29 18.96 -19.25
C ASP A 24 7.12 19.88 -19.61
N LEU A 25 7.40 21.14 -19.95
CA LEU A 25 6.36 22.15 -20.20
C LEU A 25 5.50 21.86 -21.43
N ALA A 26 6.04 21.14 -22.42
CA ALA A 26 5.34 20.88 -23.68
C ALA A 26 4.40 19.66 -23.57
N THR A 27 4.82 18.64 -22.82
CA THR A 27 4.13 17.35 -22.73
C THR A 27 3.40 17.16 -21.41
N GLY A 28 3.74 17.93 -20.37
CA GLY A 28 3.23 17.76 -19.02
C GLY A 28 3.66 16.44 -18.36
N THR A 29 4.72 15.80 -18.87
CA THR A 29 5.20 14.50 -18.37
C THR A 29 6.41 14.66 -17.44
N PRO A 30 6.63 13.73 -16.50
CA PRO A 30 7.79 13.77 -15.60
C PRO A 30 9.12 13.77 -16.37
N VAL A 31 10.02 14.66 -15.99
CA VAL A 31 11.41 14.69 -16.48
C VAL A 31 12.38 14.18 -15.42
N GLY A 32 13.51 13.65 -15.87
CA GLY A 32 14.57 13.18 -14.99
C GLY A 32 15.94 13.30 -15.60
N ASP A 33 16.95 13.16 -14.75
CA ASP A 33 18.34 13.14 -15.17
C ASP A 33 18.69 11.75 -15.70
N GLU A 34 19.65 11.68 -16.63
CA GLU A 34 20.08 10.41 -17.21
C GLU A 34 20.47 9.40 -16.11
N GLY A 35 19.96 8.18 -16.24
CA GLY A 35 20.22 7.07 -15.32
C GLY A 35 19.57 7.20 -13.94
N HIS A 36 18.68 8.17 -13.71
CA HIS A 36 17.94 8.31 -12.45
C HIS A 36 16.48 7.92 -12.60
N TYR A 37 16.06 6.90 -11.84
CA TYR A 37 14.70 6.37 -11.92
C TYR A 37 14.16 5.97 -10.55
N LEU A 38 12.86 6.22 -10.36
CA LEU A 38 12.07 5.60 -9.30
C LEU A 38 11.29 4.44 -9.93
N TYR A 39 11.38 3.25 -9.31
CA TYR A 39 10.49 2.15 -9.61
C TYR A 39 9.61 1.87 -8.40
N ILE A 40 8.33 1.66 -8.66
CA ILE A 40 7.36 1.15 -7.69
C ILE A 40 6.97 -0.25 -8.14
N LEU A 41 7.32 -1.22 -7.31
CA LEU A 41 7.02 -2.63 -7.50
C LEU A 41 5.81 -2.97 -6.64
N ASN A 42 4.86 -3.69 -7.22
CA ASN A 42 3.63 -4.02 -6.55
C ASN A 42 3.24 -5.47 -6.78
N GLU A 43 2.84 -6.14 -5.70
CA GLU A 43 2.14 -7.42 -5.69
C GLU A 43 0.72 -7.18 -5.20
N ALA A 44 -0.22 -7.11 -6.14
CA ALA A 44 -1.64 -7.05 -5.85
C ALA A 44 -2.12 -8.40 -5.28
N ALA A 45 -2.94 -8.33 -4.24
CA ALA A 45 -3.60 -9.48 -3.66
C ALA A 45 -4.77 -9.96 -4.53
N ASN A 46 -5.36 -9.07 -5.33
CA ASN A 46 -6.58 -9.28 -6.11
C ASN A 46 -7.78 -9.62 -5.23
N TRP A 47 -7.99 -8.82 -4.18
CA TRP A 47 -9.15 -8.92 -3.31
C TRP A 47 -10.44 -8.59 -4.08
N ASP A 48 -11.53 -9.22 -3.67
CA ASP A 48 -12.82 -9.09 -4.33
C ASP A 48 -13.66 -7.98 -3.68
N TYR A 49 -13.60 -6.80 -4.27
CA TYR A 49 -14.30 -5.60 -3.80
C TYR A 49 -15.79 -5.55 -4.18
N ARG A 50 -16.37 -6.56 -4.83
CA ARG A 50 -17.78 -6.54 -5.29
C ARG A 50 -18.77 -6.46 -4.13
N THR A 51 -18.50 -7.20 -3.07
CA THR A 51 -19.29 -7.21 -1.83
C THR A 51 -18.35 -7.33 -0.64
N THR A 52 -18.79 -6.93 0.54
CA THR A 52 -17.98 -7.09 1.76
C THR A 52 -17.67 -8.54 2.05
N LYS A 53 -18.68 -9.42 1.94
CA LYS A 53 -18.46 -10.85 2.18
C LYS A 53 -17.35 -11.37 1.27
N SER A 54 -17.37 -10.96 -0.01
CA SER A 54 -16.31 -11.28 -0.94
C SER A 54 -14.97 -10.68 -0.54
N LEU A 55 -14.94 -9.42 -0.12
CA LEU A 55 -13.71 -8.73 0.29
C LEU A 55 -13.07 -9.44 1.48
N LEU A 56 -13.82 -9.62 2.58
CA LEU A 56 -13.31 -10.29 3.79
C LEU A 56 -12.90 -11.73 3.50
N PHE A 57 -13.66 -12.44 2.64
CA PHE A 57 -13.31 -13.80 2.25
C PHE A 57 -12.03 -13.84 1.41
N SER A 58 -11.85 -12.93 0.45
CA SER A 58 -10.64 -12.84 -0.38
C SER A 58 -9.41 -12.40 0.42
N ILE A 59 -9.58 -11.49 1.39
CA ILE A 59 -8.54 -11.14 2.37
C ILE A 59 -8.18 -12.38 3.19
N TRP A 60 -9.16 -13.14 3.67
CA TRP A 60 -8.89 -14.36 4.42
C TRP A 60 -8.13 -15.41 3.59
N GLN A 61 -8.46 -15.56 2.31
CA GLN A 61 -7.76 -16.47 1.39
C GLN A 61 -6.33 -16.01 1.05
N ARG A 62 -6.13 -14.69 0.86
CA ARG A 62 -4.83 -14.10 0.55
C ARG A 62 -4.64 -12.83 1.38
N PRO A 63 -4.21 -12.93 2.65
CA PRO A 63 -4.15 -11.78 3.56
C PRO A 63 -2.97 -10.85 3.30
N TRP A 64 -2.35 -10.94 2.13
CA TRP A 64 -1.09 -10.29 1.82
C TRP A 64 -1.13 -9.70 0.41
N GLY A 65 -0.80 -8.42 0.32
CA GLY A 65 -0.21 -7.79 -0.86
C GLY A 65 1.05 -7.05 -0.40
N HIS A 66 1.86 -6.59 -1.34
CA HIS A 66 3.08 -5.87 -0.99
C HIS A 66 3.45 -4.82 -2.02
N SER A 67 4.08 -3.74 -1.56
CA SER A 67 4.61 -2.69 -2.41
C SER A 67 6.02 -2.33 -1.94
N TRP A 68 6.96 -2.20 -2.86
CA TRP A 68 8.36 -1.88 -2.55
C TRP A 68 8.99 -1.05 -3.66
N LEU A 69 10.23 -0.60 -3.47
CA LEU A 69 10.87 0.37 -4.35
C LEU A 69 12.14 -0.21 -4.97
N ILE A 70 12.45 0.29 -6.17
CA ILE A 70 13.84 0.43 -6.61
C ILE A 70 14.13 1.91 -6.79
N LEU A 71 15.24 2.36 -6.22
CA LEU A 71 15.81 3.67 -6.47
C LEU A 71 17.11 3.51 -7.24
N GLU A 72 17.15 4.08 -8.45
CA GLU A 72 18.25 3.89 -9.41
C GLU A 72 18.97 5.22 -9.69
N SER A 73 20.29 5.12 -9.79
CA SER A 73 21.22 6.15 -10.24
C SER A 73 22.21 5.55 -11.26
N PRO A 74 23.03 6.36 -11.96
CA PRO A 74 24.03 5.85 -12.89
C PRO A 74 25.08 4.91 -12.27
N ARG A 75 25.26 4.93 -10.95
CA ARG A 75 26.32 4.18 -10.25
C ARG A 75 25.78 3.04 -9.40
N ASP A 76 24.53 3.12 -8.99
CA ASP A 76 23.97 2.22 -7.99
C ASP A 76 22.46 2.08 -8.12
N ARG A 77 21.96 0.95 -7.64
CA ARG A 77 20.55 0.59 -7.61
C ARG A 77 20.22 -0.05 -6.27
N LEU A 78 19.33 0.59 -5.54
CA LEU A 78 18.84 0.11 -4.24
C LEU A 78 17.42 -0.45 -4.39
N GLU A 79 17.24 -1.75 -4.13
CA GLU A 79 15.93 -2.41 -4.06
C GLU A 79 15.57 -2.65 -2.59
N PHE A 80 14.40 -2.19 -2.14
CA PHE A 80 14.03 -2.26 -0.72
C PHE A 80 12.52 -2.10 -0.45
N GLY A 81 12.07 -2.61 0.68
CA GLY A 81 10.67 -2.62 1.12
C GLY A 81 10.52 -2.40 2.63
N HIS A 82 9.26 -2.21 3.06
CA HIS A 82 8.87 -2.20 4.47
C HIS A 82 7.96 -3.40 4.74
N THR A 83 8.39 -4.34 5.58
CA THR A 83 7.58 -5.50 5.96
C THR A 83 7.19 -5.43 7.44
N GLY A 84 6.12 -6.12 7.84
CA GLY A 84 5.62 -6.17 9.22
C GLY A 84 4.48 -7.17 9.34
N ASP A 85 3.66 -7.08 10.40
CA ASP A 85 2.63 -8.08 10.72
C ASP A 85 3.22 -9.50 10.83
N LEU A 86 4.38 -9.60 11.47
CA LEU A 86 5.18 -10.82 11.53
C LEU A 86 4.58 -11.82 12.52
N GLY A 87 3.93 -11.33 13.57
CA GLY A 87 3.29 -12.16 14.59
C GLY A 87 4.23 -12.58 15.72
N HIS A 88 5.33 -11.87 15.94
CA HIS A 88 6.36 -12.28 16.90
C HIS A 88 6.02 -11.97 18.36
N SER A 89 5.69 -10.70 18.64
CA SER A 89 5.39 -10.22 20.00
C SER A 89 3.89 -10.08 20.26
N LYS A 90 3.11 -9.93 19.18
CA LYS A 90 1.66 -9.81 19.19
C LYS A 90 1.06 -10.65 18.05
N PRO A 91 -0.19 -11.11 18.16
CA PRO A 91 -0.89 -11.74 17.05
C PRO A 91 -0.92 -10.84 15.82
N ARG A 92 -0.96 -11.46 14.63
CA ARG A 92 -1.20 -10.73 13.39
C ARG A 92 -2.55 -10.02 13.42
N TYR A 93 -2.75 -9.03 12.54
CA TYR A 93 -3.97 -8.24 12.56
C TYR A 93 -5.26 -9.06 12.51
N HIS A 94 -5.35 -10.03 11.60
CA HIS A 94 -6.52 -10.91 11.49
C HIS A 94 -6.67 -11.79 12.74
N ASP A 95 -5.57 -12.39 13.23
CA ASP A 95 -5.57 -13.23 14.41
C ASP A 95 -6.00 -12.47 15.67
N GLY A 96 -5.52 -11.23 15.85
CA GLY A 96 -5.86 -10.38 16.98
C GLY A 96 -7.32 -9.94 16.98
N VAL A 97 -7.90 -9.65 15.81
CA VAL A 97 -9.35 -9.40 15.68
C VAL A 97 -10.14 -10.66 16.08
N PHE A 98 -9.80 -11.83 15.54
CA PHE A 98 -10.50 -13.08 15.87
C PHE A 98 -10.32 -13.51 17.33
N GLN A 99 -9.15 -13.26 17.92
CA GLN A 99 -8.92 -13.46 19.34
C GLN A 99 -9.88 -12.59 20.17
N ARG A 100 -9.95 -11.28 19.89
CA ARG A 100 -10.85 -10.37 20.62
C ARG A 100 -12.33 -10.70 20.45
N ILE A 101 -12.72 -11.23 19.29
CA ILE A 101 -14.09 -11.74 19.08
C ILE A 101 -14.37 -12.93 20.01
N ARG A 102 -13.44 -13.89 20.11
CA ARG A 102 -13.56 -15.06 21.01
C ARG A 102 -13.63 -14.66 22.47
N GLU A 103 -12.89 -13.63 22.85
CA GLU A 103 -12.84 -13.10 24.21
C GLU A 103 -14.03 -12.19 24.56
N GLY A 104 -14.94 -11.91 23.61
CA GLY A 104 -16.12 -11.07 23.85
C GLY A 104 -15.80 -9.58 24.03
N HIS A 105 -14.67 -9.10 23.49
CA HIS A 105 -14.30 -7.69 23.57
C HIS A 105 -15.39 -6.81 22.90
N PRO A 106 -15.71 -5.61 23.43
CA PRO A 106 -16.75 -4.75 22.84
C PRO A 106 -16.36 -4.16 21.47
N ASN A 107 -15.06 -3.97 21.24
CA ASN A 107 -14.51 -3.42 19.99
C ASN A 107 -13.37 -4.29 19.42
N PRO A 108 -13.63 -5.53 18.96
CA PRO A 108 -12.57 -6.41 18.48
C PRO A 108 -11.80 -5.83 17.30
N ILE A 109 -12.48 -5.13 16.38
CA ILE A 109 -11.83 -4.52 15.21
C ILE A 109 -10.90 -3.36 15.56
N ALA A 110 -10.98 -2.80 16.78
CA ALA A 110 -10.03 -1.79 17.26
C ALA A 110 -8.58 -2.30 17.23
N TYR A 111 -8.37 -3.61 17.11
CA TYR A 111 -7.05 -4.18 16.86
C TYR A 111 -6.40 -3.65 15.56
N LEU A 112 -7.20 -3.38 14.52
CA LEU A 112 -6.74 -2.82 13.24
C LEU A 112 -6.25 -1.36 13.36
N TRP A 113 -6.52 -0.69 14.49
CA TRP A 113 -6.03 0.65 14.80
C TRP A 113 -4.69 0.65 15.53
N GLN A 114 -4.18 -0.51 15.93
CA GLN A 114 -2.89 -0.58 16.60
C GLN A 114 -1.74 -0.44 15.60
N THR A 115 -0.70 0.26 16.02
CA THR A 115 0.62 0.17 15.38
C THR A 115 1.43 -0.88 16.13
N MET A 116 1.99 -1.84 15.40
CA MET A 116 2.85 -2.90 15.93
C MET A 116 4.31 -2.48 15.88
N SER A 117 5.10 -2.98 16.82
CA SER A 117 6.55 -2.80 16.85
C SER A 117 7.26 -4.05 16.34
N ASP A 118 6.87 -4.49 15.14
CA ASP A 118 7.44 -5.66 14.46
C ASP A 118 7.70 -5.42 12.96
N GLY A 119 7.74 -4.15 12.56
CA GLY A 119 8.13 -3.76 11.21
C GLY A 119 9.65 -3.91 11.00
N ARG A 120 10.08 -4.03 9.74
CA ARG A 120 11.49 -4.13 9.34
C ARG A 120 11.75 -3.53 7.97
N PHE A 121 12.93 -2.94 7.83
CA PHE A 121 13.51 -2.63 6.52
C PHE A 121 13.93 -3.95 5.84
N GLN A 122 13.46 -4.16 4.62
CA GLN A 122 13.81 -5.32 3.82
C GLN A 122 14.64 -4.87 2.62
N THR A 123 15.89 -5.32 2.54
CA THR A 123 16.73 -5.12 1.37
C THR A 123 16.54 -6.24 0.36
N GLY A 124 16.58 -5.89 -0.92
CA GLY A 124 16.52 -6.84 -2.03
C GLY A 124 15.11 -7.30 -2.37
N LYS A 125 15.07 -8.31 -3.23
CA LYS A 125 13.82 -8.86 -3.77
C LYS A 125 13.07 -9.63 -2.68
N PRO A 126 11.81 -9.29 -2.36
CA PRO A 126 10.98 -10.18 -1.55
C PRO A 126 10.84 -11.52 -2.29
N ASN A 127 10.65 -12.65 -1.58
CA ASN A 127 10.49 -13.99 -2.17
C ASN A 127 9.20 -14.18 -3.00
N ARG A 128 8.75 -13.12 -3.69
CA ARG A 128 7.52 -13.01 -4.45
C ARG A 128 7.75 -12.10 -5.66
N PRO A 129 7.34 -12.50 -6.87
CA PRO A 129 7.41 -11.63 -8.04
C PRO A 129 6.34 -10.52 -7.96
N PRO A 130 6.64 -9.30 -8.39
CA PRO A 130 5.61 -8.27 -8.54
C PRO A 130 4.62 -8.65 -9.66
N SER A 131 3.36 -8.29 -9.48
CA SER A 131 2.34 -8.32 -10.54
C SER A 131 2.43 -7.12 -11.48
N PHE A 132 3.05 -6.03 -11.02
CA PHE A 132 3.32 -4.85 -11.84
C PHE A 132 4.56 -4.10 -11.34
N VAL A 133 5.33 -3.55 -12.28
CA VAL A 133 6.44 -2.64 -11.99
C VAL A 133 6.24 -1.37 -12.80
N TRP A 134 6.08 -0.27 -12.10
CA TRP A 134 6.01 1.06 -12.70
C TRP A 134 7.36 1.76 -12.54
N ARG A 135 7.83 2.42 -13.61
CA ARG A 135 9.08 3.18 -13.62
C ARG A 135 8.81 4.63 -14.02
N MET A 136 9.40 5.58 -13.31
CA MET A 136 9.37 7.00 -13.66
C MET A 136 10.78 7.61 -13.65
N PRO A 137 11.16 8.41 -14.66
CA PRO A 137 12.38 9.19 -14.59
C PRO A 137 12.28 10.22 -13.45
N ILE A 138 13.38 10.44 -12.74
CA ILE A 138 13.45 11.43 -11.65
C ILE A 138 14.71 12.27 -11.80
N THR A 139 14.70 13.50 -11.28
CA THR A 139 15.92 14.31 -11.20
C THR A 139 16.84 13.76 -10.11
N ARG A 140 18.14 14.06 -10.18
CA ARG A 140 19.13 13.75 -9.14
C ARG A 140 18.72 14.32 -7.78
N ARG A 141 18.10 15.51 -7.78
CA ARG A 141 17.56 16.12 -6.56
C ARG A 141 16.47 15.24 -5.94
N ARG A 142 15.50 14.80 -6.75
CA ARG A 142 14.42 13.90 -6.29
C ARG A 142 14.97 12.56 -5.79
N TYR A 143 15.97 12.01 -6.48
CA TYR A 143 16.69 10.82 -6.02
C TYR A 143 17.27 11.01 -4.60
N GLN A 144 17.97 12.12 -4.35
CA GLN A 144 18.56 12.41 -3.05
C GLN A 144 17.51 12.53 -1.94
N LEU A 145 16.41 13.24 -2.22
CA LEU A 145 15.29 13.38 -1.27
C LEU A 145 14.68 12.02 -0.90
N ILE A 146 14.42 11.17 -1.89
CA ILE A 146 13.85 9.84 -1.67
C ILE A 146 14.84 8.97 -0.90
N HIS A 147 16.13 9.00 -1.28
CA HIS A 147 17.17 8.24 -0.61
C HIS A 147 17.29 8.63 0.87
N GLU A 148 17.34 9.92 1.18
CA GLU A 148 17.40 10.43 2.56
C GLU A 148 16.17 10.01 3.37
N TYR A 149 14.97 10.19 2.81
CA TYR A 149 13.72 9.76 3.43
C TYR A 149 13.73 8.27 3.78
N VAL A 150 14.14 7.42 2.84
CA VAL A 150 14.19 5.96 3.03
C VAL A 150 15.18 5.58 4.12
N MET A 151 16.38 6.18 4.13
CA MET A 151 17.39 5.86 5.14
C MET A 151 17.01 6.32 6.55
N GLN A 152 16.14 7.33 6.67
CA GLN A 152 15.73 7.90 7.94
C GLN A 152 14.36 7.41 8.44
N ARG A 153 13.60 6.69 7.61
CA ARG A 153 12.27 6.18 7.98
C ARG A 153 12.37 5.21 9.16
N ASN A 154 11.46 5.34 10.12
CA ASN A 154 11.31 4.35 11.18
C ASN A 154 10.59 3.10 10.66
N TYR A 155 11.34 2.03 10.43
CA TYR A 155 10.81 0.76 9.97
C TYR A 155 10.31 -0.14 11.10
N ASP A 156 10.56 0.17 12.38
CA ASP A 156 10.15 -0.71 13.48
C ASP A 156 8.62 -0.73 13.66
N GLN A 157 7.94 0.31 13.17
CA GLN A 157 6.50 0.48 13.32
C GLN A 157 5.75 0.03 12.07
N PHE A 158 4.77 -0.87 12.23
CA PHE A 158 3.90 -1.31 11.15
C PHE A 158 2.43 -1.20 11.53
N GLY A 159 1.60 -0.64 10.65
CA GLY A 159 0.19 -0.38 10.86
C GLY A 159 -0.67 -0.74 9.66
N VAL A 160 -1.87 -1.31 9.87
CA VAL A 160 -2.85 -1.45 8.76
C VAL A 160 -3.15 -0.09 8.15
N ARG A 161 -3.34 0.93 8.99
CA ARG A 161 -3.78 2.27 8.57
C ARG A 161 -2.64 3.21 8.16
N SER A 162 -1.42 2.94 8.61
CA SER A 162 -0.26 3.83 8.51
C SER A 162 1.05 3.04 8.68
N ASN A 163 2.18 3.59 8.22
CA ASN A 163 3.50 2.98 8.36
C ASN A 163 3.59 1.56 7.76
N ASN A 164 2.87 1.26 6.69
CA ASN A 164 3.03 -0.02 5.97
C ASN A 164 3.85 0.15 4.68
N CYS A 165 3.95 -0.96 3.93
CA CYS A 165 4.62 -1.02 2.64
C CYS A 165 4.03 -0.06 1.61
N THR A 166 2.71 0.07 1.56
CA THR A 166 2.03 1.00 0.65
C THR A 166 2.31 2.43 1.06
N ASP A 167 2.21 2.81 2.34
CA ASP A 167 2.52 4.18 2.75
C ASP A 167 3.97 4.58 2.39
N MET A 168 4.93 3.67 2.55
CA MET A 168 6.32 3.92 2.19
C MET A 168 6.48 4.30 0.70
N VAL A 169 5.86 3.54 -0.21
CA VAL A 169 5.97 3.82 -1.66
C VAL A 169 5.24 5.09 -2.05
N ILE A 170 4.14 5.43 -1.38
CA ILE A 170 3.36 6.63 -1.64
C ILE A 170 4.11 7.88 -1.20
N GLU A 171 4.72 7.84 -0.02
CA GLU A 171 5.54 8.93 0.49
C GLU A 171 6.77 9.17 -0.43
N ALA A 172 7.42 8.10 -0.91
CA ALA A 172 8.49 8.20 -1.89
C ALA A 172 8.01 8.78 -3.24
N ALA A 173 6.82 8.36 -3.71
CA ALA A 173 6.20 8.90 -4.92
C ALA A 173 5.90 10.40 -4.79
N ALA A 174 5.38 10.83 -3.64
CA ALA A 174 5.13 12.24 -3.36
C ALA A 174 6.43 13.06 -3.38
N LEU A 175 7.53 12.53 -2.82
CA LEU A 175 8.85 13.14 -2.92
C LEU A 175 9.36 13.21 -4.37
N ALA A 176 8.97 12.26 -5.21
CA ALA A 176 9.22 12.26 -6.65
C ALA A 176 8.29 13.22 -7.44
N GLY A 177 7.35 13.91 -6.76
CA GLY A 177 6.44 14.88 -7.37
C GLY A 177 5.13 14.28 -7.90
N ILE A 178 4.80 13.04 -7.57
CA ILE A 178 3.56 12.38 -8.04
C ILE A 178 2.69 11.89 -6.89
N ASN A 179 1.41 12.23 -6.96
CA ASN A 179 0.39 11.77 -6.02
C ASN A 179 -0.28 10.51 -6.57
N LEU A 180 -0.40 9.48 -5.73
CA LEU A 180 -0.92 8.18 -6.10
C LEU A 180 -2.20 7.82 -5.34
N ILE A 181 -3.17 7.27 -6.06
CA ILE A 181 -4.41 6.73 -5.49
C ILE A 181 -4.10 5.34 -4.94
N HIS A 182 -4.29 5.15 -3.64
CA HIS A 182 -3.95 3.89 -2.98
C HIS A 182 -4.87 3.53 -1.82
N ARG A 183 -5.64 4.48 -1.29
CA ARG A 183 -6.48 4.26 -0.10
C ARG A 183 -7.89 3.87 -0.48
N ILE A 184 -8.46 3.04 0.38
CA ILE A 184 -9.90 2.80 0.42
C ILE A 184 -10.47 3.26 1.76
N ARG A 185 -11.75 3.61 1.74
CA ARG A 185 -12.59 3.76 2.92
C ARG A 185 -13.54 2.55 3.00
N LEU A 186 -13.46 1.81 4.10
CA LEU A 186 -14.34 0.72 4.45
C LEU A 186 -15.28 1.15 5.58
N THR A 187 -16.58 1.18 5.33
CA THR A 187 -17.60 1.39 6.37
C THR A 187 -18.05 0.04 6.91
N LEU A 188 -17.97 -0.16 8.23
CA LEU A 188 -18.26 -1.41 8.91
C LEU A 188 -19.56 -1.29 9.72
N PRO A 189 -20.53 -2.22 9.61
CA PRO A 189 -21.67 -2.28 10.52
C PRO A 189 -21.18 -2.73 11.91
N PRO A 190 -21.93 -2.39 12.96
CA PRO A 190 -21.57 -2.77 14.32
C PRO A 190 -21.63 -4.29 14.53
N GLU A 191 -22.41 -5.03 13.74
CA GLU A 191 -22.54 -6.49 13.82
C GLU A 191 -22.33 -7.15 12.47
N THR A 192 -21.70 -8.34 12.48
CA THR A 192 -21.55 -9.18 11.27
C THR A 192 -21.54 -10.66 11.62
N LYS A 193 -21.63 -11.53 10.62
CA LYS A 193 -21.53 -12.98 10.80
C LYS A 193 -20.06 -13.41 10.88
N VAL A 194 -19.68 -13.99 12.02
CA VAL A 194 -18.37 -14.60 12.26
C VAL A 194 -18.59 -16.04 12.72
N TRP A 195 -17.99 -17.01 12.03
CA TRP A 195 -18.19 -18.45 12.26
C TRP A 195 -19.67 -18.88 12.35
N GLY A 196 -20.50 -18.32 11.45
CA GLY A 196 -21.93 -18.63 11.39
C GLY A 196 -22.79 -17.97 12.46
N ARG A 197 -22.22 -17.21 13.40
CA ARG A 197 -22.94 -16.50 14.46
C ARG A 197 -22.85 -14.99 14.25
N THR A 198 -23.91 -14.26 14.61
CA THR A 198 -23.86 -12.79 14.66
C THR A 198 -22.96 -12.39 15.83
N ALA A 199 -21.95 -11.57 15.55
CA ALA A 199 -21.04 -11.02 16.53
C ALA A 199 -21.02 -9.50 16.45
N ARG A 200 -21.04 -8.83 17.60
CA ARG A 200 -20.78 -7.40 17.73
C ARG A 200 -19.29 -7.16 17.50
N VAL A 201 -18.96 -6.42 16.46
CA VAL A 201 -17.59 -6.14 16.03
C VAL A 201 -17.09 -4.76 16.43
N TRP A 202 -18.00 -3.84 16.78
CA TRP A 202 -17.70 -2.60 17.49
C TRP A 202 -18.94 -2.02 18.17
N THR A 203 -18.72 -1.25 19.23
CA THR A 203 -19.71 -0.41 19.93
C THR A 203 -19.36 1.08 19.85
N ASP A 204 -18.07 1.41 19.71
CA ASP A 204 -17.61 2.78 19.57
C ASP A 204 -17.63 3.22 18.08
N PRO A 205 -18.37 4.28 17.72
CA PRO A 205 -18.48 4.76 16.35
C PRO A 205 -17.15 5.10 15.66
N GLN A 206 -16.08 5.40 16.41
CA GLN A 206 -14.77 5.66 15.82
C GLN A 206 -14.22 4.48 15.02
N TYR A 207 -14.67 3.25 15.34
CA TYR A 207 -14.28 2.03 14.65
C TYR A 207 -15.20 1.66 13.48
N GLY A 208 -16.26 2.43 13.24
CA GLY A 208 -17.20 2.20 12.14
C GLY A 208 -16.63 2.50 10.75
N ILE A 209 -15.46 3.15 10.67
CA ILE A 209 -14.80 3.50 9.41
C ILE A 209 -13.32 3.13 9.48
N LEU A 210 -12.89 2.21 8.62
CA LEU A 210 -11.49 1.86 8.43
C LEU A 210 -10.97 2.42 7.10
N GLU A 211 -9.94 3.26 7.18
CA GLU A 211 -9.24 3.78 6.00
C GLU A 211 -7.79 3.31 5.97
N TYR A 212 -7.37 2.73 4.87
CA TYR A 212 -6.03 2.18 4.70
C TYR A 212 -5.59 2.09 3.24
N GLY A 213 -4.28 2.05 3.03
CA GLY A 213 -3.65 1.84 1.72
C GLY A 213 -3.70 0.37 1.32
N THR A 214 -3.89 0.10 0.02
CA THR A 214 -3.90 -1.26 -0.53
C THR A 214 -3.06 -1.36 -1.80
N PRO A 215 -2.25 -2.43 -1.96
CA PRO A 215 -1.54 -2.72 -3.20
C PRO A 215 -2.47 -2.84 -4.42
N ASP A 216 -3.70 -3.29 -4.26
CA ASP A 216 -4.66 -3.49 -5.37
C ASP A 216 -5.11 -2.15 -6.00
N VAL A 217 -5.47 -1.17 -5.17
CA VAL A 217 -5.83 0.17 -5.64
C VAL A 217 -4.60 0.88 -6.19
N LEU A 218 -3.46 0.75 -5.51
CA LEU A 218 -2.20 1.30 -6.01
C LEU A 218 -1.85 0.76 -7.40
N GLU A 219 -1.95 -0.55 -7.64
CA GLU A 219 -1.65 -1.12 -8.96
C GLU A 219 -2.56 -0.58 -10.04
N THR A 220 -3.86 -0.45 -9.74
CA THR A 220 -4.83 0.11 -10.68
C THR A 220 -4.42 1.52 -11.11
N ASP A 221 -3.99 2.35 -10.15
CA ASP A 221 -3.52 3.70 -10.40
C ASP A 221 -2.21 3.72 -11.20
N LEU A 222 -1.21 2.92 -10.82
CA LEU A 222 0.07 2.83 -11.52
C LEU A 222 -0.10 2.36 -12.98
N ARG A 223 -0.99 1.39 -13.22
CA ARG A 223 -1.35 0.95 -14.58
C ARG A 223 -2.02 2.06 -15.38
N GLN A 224 -2.89 2.85 -14.74
CA GLN A 224 -3.49 4.01 -15.39
C GLN A 224 -2.44 5.06 -15.75
N LEU A 225 -1.48 5.34 -14.87
CA LEU A 225 -0.39 6.27 -15.16
C LEU A 225 0.47 5.83 -16.34
N ALA A 226 0.88 4.56 -16.37
CA ALA A 226 1.62 4.01 -17.51
C ALA A 226 0.84 4.16 -18.84
N ARG A 227 -0.47 3.93 -18.83
CA ARG A 227 -1.34 4.12 -20.02
C ARG A 227 -1.46 5.58 -20.45
N LEU A 228 -1.34 6.52 -19.50
CA LEU A 228 -1.33 7.96 -19.77
C LEU A 228 0.06 8.48 -20.16
N GLY A 229 1.08 7.63 -20.25
CA GLY A 229 2.47 8.03 -20.52
C GLY A 229 3.17 8.70 -19.34
N ILE A 230 2.58 8.64 -18.14
CA ILE A 230 3.21 9.12 -16.91
C ILE A 230 4.00 7.95 -16.32
N GLY A 231 5.28 7.89 -16.68
CA GLY A 231 6.11 6.71 -16.44
C GLY A 231 5.82 5.58 -17.42
N SER A 232 6.34 4.39 -17.14
CA SER A 232 6.26 3.22 -18.03
C SER A 232 6.08 1.93 -17.26
N ASP A 233 5.42 0.95 -17.88
CA ASP A 233 5.44 -0.45 -17.43
C ASP A 233 6.84 -1.04 -17.67
N ALA A 234 7.49 -1.46 -16.59
CA ALA A 234 8.81 -2.08 -16.59
C ALA A 234 8.76 -3.53 -16.06
N THR A 235 7.57 -4.16 -16.05
CA THR A 235 7.35 -5.48 -15.46
C THR A 235 8.16 -6.55 -16.17
N GLU A 236 8.08 -6.63 -17.50
CA GLU A 236 8.83 -7.63 -18.28
C GLU A 236 10.34 -7.49 -18.11
N TRP A 237 10.82 -6.24 -18.16
CA TRP A 237 12.23 -5.92 -17.93
C TRP A 237 12.71 -6.41 -16.55
N TYR A 238 11.95 -6.11 -15.49
CA TYR A 238 12.31 -6.51 -14.14
C TYR A 238 12.32 -8.03 -13.99
N LEU A 239 11.33 -8.72 -14.57
CA LEU A 239 11.24 -10.18 -14.50
C LEU A 239 12.32 -10.88 -15.33
N ALA A 240 12.73 -10.31 -16.46
CA ALA A 240 13.81 -10.82 -17.30
C ALA A 240 15.19 -10.63 -16.64
N TRP A 241 15.41 -9.50 -15.98
CA TRP A 241 16.66 -9.20 -15.27
C TRP A 241 16.93 -10.14 -14.09
N LYS A 242 15.88 -10.70 -13.48
CA LYS A 242 15.96 -11.54 -12.28
C LYS A 242 15.90 -13.05 -12.55
N ARG A 243 16.01 -13.47 -13.82
CA ARG A 243 16.28 -14.87 -14.21
C ARG A 243 17.78 -15.10 -14.24
#